data_AF-A0A6G8BSC5-F1
#
_entry.id   AF-A0A6G8BSC5-F1
#
_cell.length_a   1.000
_cell.length_b   1.000
_cell.length_c   1.000
_cell.angle_alpha   90.00
_cell.angle_beta   90.00
_cell.angle_gamma   90.00
#
_symmetry.space_group_name_H-M   'P 1'
#
loop_
_entity.id
_entity.type
_entity.pdbx_description
1 polymer ?
#
loop_
_entity_poly.entity_id
_entity_poly.type
_entity_poly.pdbx_seq_one_letter_code
_entity_poly.pdbx_strand_id
1 'polypeptide(L)'
;MNLSRMLTIAGVPATLHAEVIDCIDFADEQSDGLLLAKLKIRLLRAGKIAKAMSWEHNRLIEARPDWADCDIAPMLNITANGDNGPWVDTPQGGRPVEAFWLNPDPASEEYAQAVAACYWCKGAHPRSEKARKAWYRRNGGEYLAWRRGILVGGASGFQKWQGSEGKLSVTVVRSGGAWLVKVTRKLVGKLSLKTRVGFEVDNVFSGPLAPQMWYPIPGHDLRAPVTWSVLPAWGDQ
;
A
#
# COMPACT_ATOMS: atom_id res chain seq x y z
N MET A 1 14.96 -7.16 -15.72
CA MET A 1 14.68 -8.42 -14.99
C MET A 1 14.27 -9.47 -16.02
N ASN A 2 14.78 -10.71 -15.99
CA ASN A 2 14.25 -11.75 -16.89
C ASN A 2 12.97 -12.32 -16.28
N LEU A 3 11.82 -11.77 -16.70
CA LEU A 3 10.52 -12.06 -16.08
C LEU A 3 10.13 -13.54 -16.25
N SER A 4 10.25 -14.11 -17.45
CA SER A 4 9.94 -15.53 -17.70
C SER A 4 10.70 -16.47 -16.76
N ARG A 5 11.99 -16.23 -16.52
CA ARG A 5 12.76 -17.01 -15.54
C ARG A 5 12.19 -16.86 -14.12
N MET A 6 11.83 -15.64 -13.71
CA MET A 6 11.25 -15.42 -12.38
C MET A 6 9.91 -16.16 -12.22
N LEU A 7 9.08 -16.15 -13.26
CA LEU A 7 7.80 -16.88 -13.28
C LEU A 7 8.00 -18.39 -13.17
N THR A 8 9.00 -18.94 -13.88
CA THR A 8 9.40 -20.35 -13.74
C THR A 8 9.87 -20.68 -12.33
N ILE A 9 10.74 -19.84 -11.73
CA ILE A 9 11.22 -20.05 -10.34
C ILE A 9 10.06 -20.05 -9.35
N ALA A 10 9.07 -19.17 -9.53
CA ALA A 10 7.90 -19.11 -8.67
C ALA A 10 6.94 -20.29 -8.87
N GLY A 11 7.05 -21.05 -9.96
CA GLY A 11 6.13 -22.13 -10.32
C GLY A 11 4.83 -21.64 -10.96
N VAL A 12 4.82 -20.45 -11.59
CA VAL A 12 3.67 -19.97 -12.35
C VAL A 12 3.49 -20.86 -13.60
N PRO A 13 2.28 -21.38 -13.88
CA PRO A 13 2.01 -22.17 -15.09
C PRO A 13 2.46 -21.45 -16.36
N ALA A 14 3.18 -22.14 -17.25
CA ALA A 14 3.70 -21.56 -18.50
C ALA A 14 2.61 -20.91 -19.36
N THR A 15 1.39 -21.46 -19.32
CA THR A 15 0.21 -20.93 -20.03
C THR A 15 -0.21 -19.53 -19.57
N LEU A 16 0.22 -19.08 -18.38
CA LEU A 16 -0.08 -17.76 -17.84
C LEU A 16 1.06 -16.76 -18.07
N HIS A 17 2.24 -17.19 -18.53
CA HIS A 17 3.42 -16.31 -18.58
C HIS A 17 3.22 -15.09 -19.47
N ALA A 18 2.61 -15.26 -20.64
CA ALA A 18 2.31 -14.15 -21.55
C ALA A 18 1.41 -13.11 -20.88
N GLU A 19 0.34 -13.54 -20.22
CA GLU A 19 -0.57 -12.66 -19.48
C GLU A 19 0.16 -11.87 -18.39
N VAL A 20 1.07 -12.51 -17.64
CA VAL A 20 1.84 -11.80 -16.61
C VAL A 20 2.78 -10.78 -17.24
N ILE A 21 3.46 -11.12 -18.33
CA ILE A 21 4.39 -10.21 -19.01
C ILE A 21 3.65 -8.98 -19.52
N ASP A 22 2.55 -9.17 -20.24
CA ASP A 22 1.73 -8.06 -20.75
C ASP A 22 1.21 -7.17 -19.61
N CYS A 23 0.81 -7.76 -18.48
CA CYS A 23 0.38 -7.01 -17.30
C CYS A 23 1.52 -6.20 -16.66
N ILE A 24 2.74 -6.76 -16.60
CA ILE A 24 3.91 -6.05 -16.05
C ILE A 24 4.36 -4.92 -16.98
N ASP A 25 4.30 -5.10 -18.30
CA ASP A 25 4.61 -4.04 -19.26
C ASP A 25 3.60 -2.89 -19.15
N PHE A 26 2.31 -3.20 -19.05
CA PHE A 26 1.28 -2.20 -18.77
C PHE A 26 1.51 -1.49 -17.41
N ALA A 27 1.93 -2.22 -16.37
CA ALA A 27 2.26 -1.61 -15.08
C ALA A 27 3.46 -0.67 -15.16
N ASP A 28 4.46 -0.97 -15.99
CA ASP A 28 5.61 -0.08 -16.21
C ASP A 28 5.14 1.27 -16.76
N GLU A 29 4.31 1.25 -17.81
CA GLU A 29 3.70 2.44 -18.39
C GLU A 29 2.89 3.24 -17.36
N GLN A 30 2.05 2.57 -16.57
CA GLN A 30 1.27 3.22 -15.52
C GLN A 30 2.14 3.82 -14.39
N SER A 31 3.33 3.26 -14.18
CA SER A 31 4.25 3.70 -13.13
C SER A 31 5.00 4.99 -13.48
N ASP A 32 4.96 5.43 -14.73
CA ASP A 32 5.74 6.57 -15.20
C ASP A 32 5.46 7.85 -14.38
N GLY A 33 6.53 8.52 -13.96
CA GLY A 33 6.48 9.72 -13.14
C GLY A 33 6.06 9.53 -11.68
N LEU A 34 5.64 8.33 -11.23
CA LEU A 34 5.19 8.12 -9.85
C LEU A 34 6.30 8.31 -8.83
N LEU A 35 7.54 7.90 -9.15
CA LEU A 35 8.68 8.11 -8.28
C LEU A 35 8.92 9.62 -8.05
N LEU A 36 8.90 10.41 -9.13
CA LEU A 36 9.08 11.85 -9.04
C LEU A 36 7.94 12.51 -8.24
N ALA A 37 6.69 12.08 -8.46
CA ALA A 37 5.53 12.55 -7.69
C ALA A 37 5.72 12.25 -6.19
N LYS A 38 6.10 11.02 -5.84
CA LYS A 38 6.35 10.59 -4.45
C LYS A 38 7.47 11.39 -3.81
N LEU A 39 8.58 11.63 -4.52
CA LEU A 39 9.69 12.45 -4.01
C LEU A 39 9.28 13.91 -3.79
N LYS A 40 8.53 14.52 -4.72
CA LYS A 40 7.98 15.87 -4.55
C LYS A 40 7.11 15.98 -3.30
N ILE A 41 6.25 14.99 -3.05
CA ILE A 41 5.41 14.98 -1.85
C ILE A 41 6.27 14.85 -0.60
N ARG A 42 7.17 13.87 -0.56
CA ARG A 42 8.05 13.60 0.58
C ARG A 42 8.91 14.79 0.98
N LEU A 43 9.55 15.41 0.00
CA LEU A 43 10.54 16.45 0.25
C LEU A 43 9.91 17.84 0.38
N LEU A 44 8.84 18.13 -0.37
CA LEU A 44 8.35 19.51 -0.53
C LEU A 44 6.90 19.73 -0.06
N ARG A 45 6.02 18.71 -0.11
CA ARG A 45 4.57 18.90 0.09
C ARG A 45 4.03 18.35 1.41
N ALA A 46 4.65 17.32 2.01
CA ALA A 46 4.12 16.64 3.19
C ALA A 46 3.85 17.58 4.39
N GLY A 47 4.69 18.60 4.60
CA GLY A 47 4.43 19.62 5.63
C GLY A 47 3.27 20.55 5.29
N LYS A 48 3.10 20.92 4.02
CA LYS A 48 1.96 21.74 3.56
C LYS A 48 0.65 20.97 3.66
N ILE A 49 0.69 19.68 3.32
CA ILE A 49 -0.43 18.75 3.46
C ILE A 49 -0.86 18.68 4.92
N ALA A 50 0.07 18.38 5.84
CA ALA A 50 -0.25 18.25 7.25
C ALA A 50 -0.88 19.51 7.85
N LYS A 51 -0.42 20.70 7.43
CA LYS A 51 -0.98 22.00 7.85
C LYS A 51 -2.35 22.31 7.27
N ALA A 52 -2.66 21.80 6.09
CA ALA A 52 -3.94 22.06 5.43
C ALA A 52 -5.09 21.24 6.03
N MET A 53 -4.79 20.17 6.77
CA MET A 53 -5.78 19.26 7.31
C MET A 53 -6.17 19.64 8.75
N SER A 54 -7.44 19.96 8.97
CA SER A 54 -8.05 20.02 10.31
C SER A 54 -8.12 18.65 11.00
N TRP A 55 -8.43 18.64 12.28
CA TRP A 55 -8.48 17.43 13.11
C TRP A 55 -9.41 16.36 12.52
N GLU A 56 -10.57 16.76 12.02
CA GLU A 56 -11.66 15.90 11.55
C GLU A 56 -11.30 15.14 10.27
N HIS A 57 -10.45 15.71 9.42
CA HIS A 57 -10.12 15.12 8.12
C HIS A 57 -9.50 13.73 8.23
N ASN A 58 -10.03 12.80 7.43
CA ASN A 58 -9.45 11.47 7.20
C ASN A 58 -8.69 11.41 5.88
N ARG A 59 -8.82 12.44 5.04
CA ARG A 59 -8.27 12.50 3.69
C ARG A 59 -7.73 13.88 3.38
N LEU A 60 -6.68 13.96 2.56
CA LEU A 60 -6.26 15.26 2.03
C LEU A 60 -7.30 15.81 1.06
N ILE A 61 -7.94 14.96 0.25
CA ILE A 61 -8.88 15.43 -0.79
C ILE A 61 -10.08 16.19 -0.19
N GLU A 62 -10.45 15.92 1.06
CA GLU A 62 -11.49 16.65 1.79
C GLU A 62 -11.07 18.11 2.06
N ALA A 63 -9.81 18.35 2.41
CA ALA A 63 -9.27 19.68 2.73
C ALA A 63 -8.76 20.43 1.48
N ARG A 64 -8.16 19.70 0.54
CA ARG A 64 -7.50 20.21 -0.68
C ARG A 64 -7.78 19.31 -1.87
N PRO A 65 -8.97 19.44 -2.50
CA PRO A 65 -9.32 18.68 -3.70
C PRO A 65 -8.32 18.87 -4.84
N ASP A 66 -7.74 20.06 -4.96
CA ASP A 66 -6.70 20.39 -5.95
C ASP A 66 -5.39 19.62 -5.74
N TRP A 67 -5.21 18.97 -4.58
CA TRP A 67 -4.05 18.13 -4.25
C TRP A 67 -4.40 16.64 -4.17
N ALA A 68 -5.53 16.19 -4.73
CA ALA A 68 -5.99 14.80 -4.69
C ALA A 68 -4.90 13.76 -5.01
N ASP A 69 -4.08 14.01 -6.03
CA ASP A 69 -3.00 13.09 -6.45
C ASP A 69 -1.89 12.94 -5.41
N CYS A 70 -1.82 13.82 -4.41
CA CYS A 70 -0.89 13.69 -3.29
C CYS A 70 -1.45 12.91 -2.11
N ASP A 71 -2.74 12.55 -2.17
CA ASP A 71 -3.45 11.86 -1.11
C ASP A 71 -3.05 10.36 -1.01
N ILE A 72 -3.67 9.69 -0.04
CA ILE A 72 -3.63 8.26 0.24
C ILE A 72 -4.71 7.53 -0.59
N ALA A 73 -4.60 6.23 -0.87
CA ALA A 73 -5.64 5.47 -1.58
C ALA A 73 -7.01 5.54 -0.85
N PRO A 74 -8.16 5.63 -1.56
CA PRO A 74 -9.52 5.87 -1.01
C PRO A 74 -10.11 4.68 -0.25
N MET A 75 -9.46 4.31 0.85
CA MET A 75 -9.78 3.15 1.67
C MET A 75 -10.23 3.57 3.09
N LEU A 76 -11.08 2.76 3.71
CA LEU A 76 -11.53 2.93 5.09
C LEU A 76 -10.41 2.62 6.10
N ASN A 77 -9.65 1.56 5.84
CA ASN A 77 -8.57 1.09 6.70
C ASN A 77 -7.24 1.84 6.50
N ILE A 78 -7.13 2.74 5.53
CA ILE A 78 -5.92 3.56 5.31
C ILE A 78 -6.34 5.00 5.08
N THR A 79 -5.96 5.85 6.02
CA THR A 79 -6.35 7.26 6.03
C THR A 79 -5.10 8.15 6.02
N ALA A 80 -5.31 9.46 5.96
CA ALA A 80 -4.30 10.46 6.26
C ALA A 80 -3.72 10.34 7.68
N ASN A 81 -4.42 9.63 8.57
CA ASN A 81 -4.08 9.43 9.97
C ASN A 81 -3.48 8.02 10.21
N GLY A 82 -3.04 7.31 9.15
CA GLY A 82 -2.43 5.98 9.28
C GLY A 82 -3.36 4.83 8.92
N ASP A 83 -2.86 3.62 9.15
CA ASP A 83 -3.47 2.32 8.84
C ASP A 83 -3.76 1.47 10.10
N ASN A 84 -3.75 2.11 11.27
CA ASN A 84 -3.83 1.45 12.59
C ASN A 84 -5.21 1.56 13.25
N GLY A 85 -6.26 1.76 12.44
CA GLY A 85 -7.63 1.79 12.96
C GLY A 85 -8.03 0.44 13.54
N PRO A 86 -8.88 0.42 14.59
CA PRO A 86 -9.41 -0.82 15.13
C PRO A 86 -10.26 -1.55 14.08
N TRP A 87 -10.35 -2.86 14.23
CA TRP A 87 -11.20 -3.74 13.44
C TRP A 87 -12.34 -4.26 14.31
N VAL A 88 -13.50 -4.46 13.71
CA VAL A 88 -14.65 -5.12 14.34
C VAL A 88 -14.91 -6.44 13.64
N ASP A 89 -15.28 -7.46 14.40
CA ASP A 89 -15.67 -8.75 13.83
C ASP A 89 -17.00 -8.60 13.07
N THR A 90 -17.06 -9.22 11.90
CA THR A 90 -18.27 -9.31 11.08
C THR A 90 -18.43 -10.75 10.61
N PRO A 91 -19.66 -11.19 10.24
CA PRO A 91 -19.86 -12.52 9.67
C PRO A 91 -19.04 -12.78 8.39
N GLN A 92 -18.49 -11.73 7.76
CA GLN A 92 -17.70 -11.77 6.54
C GLN A 92 -16.18 -11.72 6.77
N GLY A 93 -15.70 -11.81 8.02
CA GLY A 93 -14.27 -11.84 8.34
C GLY A 93 -13.67 -10.54 8.85
N GLY A 94 -14.50 -9.66 9.43
CA GLY A 94 -14.08 -8.42 10.06
C GLY A 94 -14.06 -7.20 9.13
N ARG A 95 -14.20 -6.00 9.69
CA ARG A 95 -14.17 -4.73 8.95
C ARG A 95 -13.40 -3.66 9.74
N PRO A 96 -12.61 -2.78 9.08
CA PRO A 96 -12.08 -1.59 9.73
C PRO A 96 -13.20 -0.68 10.24
N VAL A 97 -12.97 -0.07 11.41
CA VAL A 97 -13.79 1.03 11.93
C VAL A 97 -13.45 2.30 11.14
N GLU A 98 -14.47 3.01 10.69
CA GLU A 98 -14.31 4.31 10.02
C GLU A 98 -14.06 5.42 11.05
N ALA A 99 -13.33 6.47 10.64
CA ALA A 99 -13.14 7.68 11.44
C ALA A 99 -12.70 7.41 12.89
N PHE A 100 -11.55 6.74 13.06
CA PHE A 100 -11.01 6.37 14.37
C PHE A 100 -10.02 7.42 14.94
N TRP A 101 -9.67 7.28 16.22
CA TRP A 101 -8.81 8.20 16.99
C TRP A 101 -9.31 9.66 16.95
N LEU A 102 -10.55 9.91 17.38
CA LEU A 102 -11.20 11.21 17.21
C LEU A 102 -11.06 12.12 18.44
N ASN A 103 -10.79 11.58 19.62
CA ASN A 103 -10.74 12.39 20.83
C ASN A 103 -9.48 13.29 20.88
N PRO A 104 -9.62 14.63 20.90
CA PRO A 104 -8.47 15.54 20.98
C PRO A 104 -7.95 15.75 22.40
N ASP A 105 -8.65 15.28 23.43
CA ASP A 105 -8.27 15.49 24.83
C ASP A 105 -7.05 14.63 25.23
N PRO A 106 -5.88 15.25 25.50
CA PRO A 106 -4.68 14.52 25.89
C PRO A 106 -4.79 13.79 27.23
N ALA A 107 -5.77 14.13 28.06
CA ALA A 107 -6.02 13.44 29.34
C ALA A 107 -6.86 12.17 29.17
N SER A 108 -7.47 11.96 27.99
CA SER A 108 -8.32 10.80 27.73
C SER A 108 -7.52 9.52 27.48
N GLU A 109 -8.10 8.38 27.86
CA GLU A 109 -7.51 7.07 27.58
C GLU A 109 -7.43 6.79 26.07
N GLU A 110 -8.46 7.16 25.30
CA GLU A 110 -8.48 7.00 23.84
C GLU A 110 -7.30 7.75 23.19
N TYR A 111 -6.99 8.97 23.64
CA TYR A 111 -5.85 9.72 23.12
C TYR A 111 -4.52 9.00 23.41
N ALA A 112 -4.35 8.47 24.62
CA ALA A 112 -3.16 7.71 24.99
C ALA A 112 -3.01 6.44 24.13
N GLN A 113 -4.11 5.72 23.88
CA GLN A 113 -4.14 4.55 23.00
C GLN A 113 -3.77 4.92 21.55
N ALA A 114 -4.32 6.02 21.03
CA ALA A 114 -4.02 6.52 19.69
C ALA A 114 -2.53 6.86 19.53
N VAL A 115 -1.93 7.51 20.53
CA VAL A 115 -0.49 7.81 20.55
C VAL A 115 0.35 6.54 20.58
N ALA A 116 -0.03 5.54 21.39
CA ALA A 116 0.65 4.25 21.46
C ALA A 116 0.58 3.48 20.13
N ALA A 117 -0.55 3.56 19.43
CA ALA A 117 -0.77 2.91 18.15
C ALA A 117 -0.01 3.60 16.98
N CYS A 118 0.45 4.84 17.14
CA CYS A 118 1.11 5.65 16.11
C CYS A 118 2.57 5.20 15.83
N TYR A 119 2.74 3.99 15.31
CA TYR A 119 4.06 3.35 15.14
C TYR A 119 4.99 4.10 14.18
N TRP A 120 4.45 4.90 13.24
CA TRP A 120 5.23 5.69 12.27
C TRP A 120 5.71 7.03 12.83
N CYS A 121 5.13 7.52 13.93
CA CYS A 121 5.52 8.75 14.59
C CYS A 121 5.35 8.63 16.11
N LYS A 122 6.21 7.82 16.73
CA LYS A 122 6.16 7.53 18.17
C LYS A 122 6.01 8.79 19.03
N GLY A 123 5.07 8.74 19.97
CA GLY A 123 4.77 9.82 20.90
C GLY A 123 3.94 10.98 20.32
N ALA A 124 3.41 10.85 19.09
CA ALA A 124 2.52 11.83 18.50
C ALA A 124 1.14 11.20 18.22
N HIS A 125 0.08 11.97 18.43
CA HIS A 125 -1.26 11.54 18.06
C HIS A 125 -1.37 11.39 16.53
N PRO A 126 -2.02 10.35 15.98
CA PRO A 126 -2.14 10.12 14.53
C PRO A 126 -2.69 11.31 13.72
N ARG A 127 -3.63 12.07 14.31
CA ARG A 127 -4.23 13.28 13.71
C ARG A 127 -3.39 14.55 13.85
N SER A 128 -2.29 14.51 14.60
CA SER A 128 -1.40 15.68 14.75
C SER A 128 -0.70 16.04 13.43
N GLU A 129 -0.36 17.31 13.25
CA GLU A 129 0.43 17.77 12.08
C GLU A 129 1.75 16.98 11.96
N LYS A 130 2.41 16.70 13.08
CA LYS A 130 3.67 15.96 13.12
C LYS A 130 3.51 14.54 12.58
N ALA A 131 2.49 13.81 13.04
CA ALA A 131 2.23 12.44 12.61
C ALA A 131 1.79 12.38 11.14
N ARG A 132 0.89 13.26 10.71
CA ARG A 132 0.45 13.36 9.30
C ARG A 132 1.61 13.68 8.36
N LYS A 133 2.49 14.61 8.72
CA LYS A 133 3.69 14.92 7.93
C LYS A 133 4.60 13.69 7.78
N ALA A 134 4.79 12.92 8.85
CA ALA A 134 5.57 11.68 8.80
C ALA A 134 4.91 10.63 7.91
N TRP A 135 3.58 10.48 8.01
CA TRP A 135 2.80 9.56 7.19
C TRP A 135 2.86 9.90 5.70
N TYR A 136 2.58 11.15 5.32
CA TYR A 136 2.62 11.60 3.92
C TYR A 136 4.04 11.56 3.31
N ARG A 137 5.09 11.64 4.12
CA ARG A 137 6.46 11.39 3.63
C ARG A 137 6.68 9.97 3.15
N ARG A 138 5.93 9.01 3.69
CA ARG A 138 6.04 7.59 3.36
C ARG A 138 5.04 7.18 2.28
N ASN A 139 3.79 7.62 2.42
CA ASN A 139 2.65 7.08 1.68
C ASN A 139 1.97 8.10 0.75
N GLY A 140 2.33 9.39 0.83
CA GLY A 140 1.74 10.39 -0.05
C GLY A 140 1.97 10.07 -1.53
N GLY A 141 0.93 10.23 -2.35
CA GLY A 141 0.92 9.87 -3.77
C GLY A 141 0.32 8.50 -4.06
N GLU A 142 -0.08 7.76 -3.03
CA GLU A 142 -0.74 6.46 -3.18
C GLU A 142 -2.10 6.59 -3.88
N TYR A 143 -2.81 7.72 -3.74
CA TYR A 143 -4.03 7.97 -4.51
C TYR A 143 -3.78 7.95 -6.02
N LEU A 144 -2.70 8.56 -6.48
CA LEU A 144 -2.31 8.57 -7.89
C LEU A 144 -1.99 7.15 -8.39
N ALA A 145 -1.24 6.39 -7.59
CA ALA A 145 -0.93 4.99 -7.89
C ALA A 145 -2.19 4.10 -7.91
N TRP A 146 -3.14 4.34 -6.99
CA TRP A 146 -4.44 3.67 -6.96
C TRP A 146 -5.29 4.00 -8.18
N ARG A 147 -5.35 5.28 -8.59
CA ARG A 147 -6.13 5.73 -9.76
C ARG A 147 -5.63 5.10 -11.06
N ARG A 148 -4.30 4.91 -11.17
CA ARG A 148 -3.65 4.20 -12.28
C ARG A 148 -3.61 2.68 -12.08
N GLY A 149 -4.14 2.20 -10.97
CA GLY A 149 -4.24 0.78 -10.65
C GLY A 149 -5.38 0.09 -11.40
N ILE A 150 -5.37 -1.23 -11.34
CA ILE A 150 -6.39 -2.09 -11.96
C ILE A 150 -7.41 -2.55 -10.91
N LEU A 151 -8.65 -2.73 -11.35
CA LEU A 151 -9.72 -3.34 -10.57
C LEU A 151 -9.32 -4.74 -10.07
N VAL A 152 -9.57 -5.00 -8.80
CA VAL A 152 -9.35 -6.33 -8.20
C VAL A 152 -10.55 -6.75 -7.38
N GLY A 153 -10.59 -8.03 -7.03
CA GLY A 153 -11.76 -8.64 -6.40
C GLY A 153 -12.68 -9.31 -7.41
N GLY A 154 -13.50 -10.24 -6.91
CA GLY A 154 -14.35 -11.12 -7.70
C GLY A 154 -14.42 -12.52 -7.10
N ALA A 155 -15.30 -13.38 -7.64
CA ALA A 155 -15.54 -14.73 -7.13
C ALA A 155 -14.29 -15.63 -7.09
N SER A 156 -13.26 -15.29 -7.88
CA SER A 156 -12.03 -16.07 -8.03
C SER A 156 -10.98 -15.82 -6.94
N GLY A 157 -11.18 -14.85 -6.05
CA GLY A 157 -10.25 -14.54 -4.96
C GLY A 157 -8.87 -14.06 -5.44
N PHE A 158 -7.81 -14.53 -4.78
CA PHE A 158 -6.43 -14.28 -5.18
C PHE A 158 -5.63 -15.58 -5.27
N GLN A 159 -4.62 -15.60 -6.15
CA GLN A 159 -3.69 -16.71 -6.32
C GLN A 159 -2.28 -16.26 -5.94
N LYS A 160 -1.48 -17.17 -5.38
CA LYS A 160 -0.10 -16.90 -4.99
C LYS A 160 0.81 -18.07 -5.40
N TRP A 161 1.89 -17.75 -6.09
CA TRP A 161 2.98 -18.65 -6.42
C TRP A 161 4.25 -18.16 -5.74
N GLN A 162 5.06 -19.08 -5.21
CA GLN A 162 6.28 -18.72 -4.52
C GLN A 162 7.32 -19.82 -4.70
N GLY A 163 8.55 -19.41 -5.00
CA GLY A 163 9.67 -20.33 -5.14
C GLY A 163 11.00 -19.60 -5.03
N SER A 164 12.08 -20.37 -4.96
CA SER A 164 13.42 -19.85 -4.76
C SER A 164 14.45 -20.65 -5.54
N GLU A 165 15.48 -19.97 -6.03
CA GLU A 165 16.62 -20.58 -6.71
C GLU A 165 17.91 -19.87 -6.29
N GLY A 166 18.75 -20.57 -5.53
CA GLY A 166 20.00 -20.03 -4.99
C GLY A 166 19.77 -18.77 -4.13
N LYS A 167 20.28 -17.62 -4.59
CA LYS A 167 20.14 -16.32 -3.90
C LYS A 167 18.83 -15.59 -4.25
N LEU A 168 17.96 -16.16 -5.07
CA LEU A 168 16.72 -15.56 -5.52
C LEU A 168 15.52 -16.17 -4.80
N SER A 169 14.60 -15.33 -4.36
CA SER A 169 13.25 -15.70 -3.93
C SER A 169 12.27 -14.89 -4.76
N VAL A 170 11.25 -15.57 -5.31
CA VAL A 170 10.23 -14.95 -6.16
C VAL A 170 8.87 -15.26 -5.57
N THR A 171 8.01 -14.25 -5.49
CA THR A 171 6.60 -14.39 -5.17
C THR A 171 5.78 -13.68 -6.24
N VAL A 172 4.81 -14.39 -6.81
CA VAL A 172 3.86 -13.86 -7.79
C VAL A 172 2.47 -13.92 -7.18
N VAL A 173 1.72 -12.83 -7.28
CA VAL A 173 0.35 -12.74 -6.76
C VAL A 173 -0.57 -12.26 -7.88
N ARG A 174 -1.77 -12.83 -7.97
CA ARG A 174 -2.79 -12.47 -8.96
C ARG A 174 -4.15 -12.28 -8.31
N SER A 175 -4.91 -11.29 -8.76
CA SER A 175 -6.37 -11.25 -8.60
C SER A 175 -7.00 -10.65 -9.85
N GLY A 176 -7.87 -11.41 -10.52
CA GLY A 176 -8.39 -11.04 -11.84
C GLY A 176 -7.25 -10.83 -12.85
N GLY A 177 -7.25 -9.68 -13.54
CA GLY A 177 -6.19 -9.27 -14.46
C GLY A 177 -5.00 -8.54 -13.81
N ALA A 178 -5.01 -8.35 -12.48
CA ALA A 178 -3.92 -7.69 -11.78
C ALA A 178 -2.87 -8.70 -11.35
N TRP A 179 -1.61 -8.44 -11.71
CA TRP A 179 -0.45 -9.26 -11.37
C TRP A 179 0.60 -8.47 -10.60
N LEU A 180 1.24 -9.13 -9.63
CA LEU A 180 2.35 -8.61 -8.85
C LEU A 180 3.52 -9.59 -8.90
N VAL A 181 4.72 -9.10 -9.20
CA VAL A 181 5.94 -9.89 -9.14
C VAL A 181 6.89 -9.27 -8.13
N LYS A 182 7.23 -10.05 -7.11
CA LYS A 182 8.18 -9.70 -6.06
C LYS A 182 9.41 -10.57 -6.20
N VAL A 183 10.58 -9.96 -6.30
CA VAL A 183 11.86 -10.67 -6.37
C VAL A 183 12.77 -10.15 -5.28
N THR A 184 13.27 -11.05 -4.45
CA THR A 184 14.35 -10.76 -3.50
C THR A 184 15.62 -11.45 -3.98
N ARG A 185 16.66 -10.66 -4.25
CA ARG A 185 18.01 -11.16 -4.53
C ARG A 185 18.91 -10.92 -3.32
N LYS A 186 19.34 -11.97 -2.63
CA LYS A 186 20.38 -11.86 -1.60
C LYS A 186 21.70 -11.43 -2.26
N LEU A 187 22.34 -10.39 -1.73
CA LEU A 187 23.61 -9.89 -2.23
C LEU A 187 24.75 -10.48 -1.38
N VAL A 188 24.94 -9.93 -0.18
CA VAL A 188 25.98 -10.30 0.79
C VAL A 188 25.45 -10.16 2.21
N GLY A 189 25.70 -11.15 3.06
CA GLY A 189 25.19 -11.17 4.44
C GLY A 189 23.67 -10.95 4.47
N LYS A 190 23.24 -9.93 5.22
CA LYS A 190 21.83 -9.52 5.38
C LYS A 190 21.35 -8.52 4.32
N LEU A 191 22.22 -8.10 3.40
CA LEU A 191 21.86 -7.16 2.35
C LEU A 191 21.19 -7.92 1.19
N SER A 192 20.02 -7.43 0.79
CA SER A 192 19.28 -7.92 -0.37
C SER A 192 18.81 -6.76 -1.25
N LEU A 193 18.51 -7.08 -2.51
CA LEU A 193 17.81 -6.18 -3.42
C LEU A 193 16.38 -6.71 -3.61
N LYS A 194 15.39 -5.91 -3.23
CA LYS A 194 13.97 -6.23 -3.40
C LYS A 194 13.42 -5.47 -4.60
N THR A 195 12.90 -6.23 -5.56
CA THR A 195 12.18 -5.71 -6.71
C THR A 195 10.70 -6.03 -6.55
N ARG A 196 9.85 -5.07 -6.87
CA ARG A 196 8.41 -5.20 -6.82
C ARG A 196 7.82 -4.43 -7.99
N VAL A 197 7.17 -5.15 -8.90
CA VAL A 197 6.61 -4.61 -10.14
C VAL A 197 5.21 -5.19 -10.38
N GLY A 198 4.32 -4.40 -10.96
CA GLY A 198 2.94 -4.79 -11.23
C GLY A 198 1.94 -3.97 -10.41
N PHE A 199 0.90 -4.63 -9.90
CA PHE A 199 -0.16 -4.03 -9.10
C PHE A 199 -0.19 -4.66 -7.70
N GLU A 200 -0.34 -3.88 -6.64
CA GLU A 200 -0.19 -4.31 -5.24
C GLU A 200 -1.36 -5.17 -4.73
N VAL A 201 -1.60 -6.31 -5.37
CA VAL A 201 -2.63 -7.30 -5.02
C VAL A 201 -2.47 -7.78 -3.57
N ASP A 202 -1.23 -7.91 -3.09
CA ASP A 202 -0.94 -8.30 -1.71
C ASP A 202 -1.06 -7.16 -0.69
N ASN A 203 -1.33 -5.91 -1.10
CA ASN A 203 -1.84 -4.93 -0.13
C ASN A 203 -3.33 -5.18 0.09
N VAL A 204 -4.05 -5.55 -0.97
CA VAL A 204 -5.48 -5.80 -0.93
C VAL A 204 -5.80 -7.15 -0.27
N PHE A 205 -5.03 -8.19 -0.56
CA PHE A 205 -5.24 -9.55 -0.07
C PHE A 205 -3.99 -10.10 0.63
N SER A 206 -3.89 -9.86 1.94
CA SER A 206 -2.74 -10.30 2.76
C SER A 206 -3.03 -10.47 4.25
N GLY A 207 -4.30 -10.40 4.65
CA GLY A 207 -4.65 -10.32 6.05
C GLY A 207 -4.57 -11.67 6.77
N PRO A 208 -3.97 -11.71 7.97
CA PRO A 208 -4.20 -12.82 8.89
C PRO A 208 -5.60 -12.75 9.53
N LEU A 209 -6.22 -11.56 9.52
CA LEU A 209 -7.53 -11.27 10.10
C LEU A 209 -8.67 -11.47 9.09
N ALA A 210 -8.46 -11.00 7.87
CA ALA A 210 -9.44 -11.05 6.79
C ALA A 210 -8.73 -11.40 5.46
N PRO A 211 -9.35 -12.18 4.57
CA PRO A 211 -8.80 -12.42 3.23
C PRO A 211 -8.55 -11.11 2.45
N GLN A 212 -9.43 -10.10 2.63
CA GLN A 212 -9.29 -8.75 2.08
C GLN A 212 -8.98 -7.75 3.19
N MET A 213 -7.92 -6.98 3.00
CA MET A 213 -7.46 -5.97 3.95
C MET A 213 -7.89 -4.56 3.57
N TRP A 214 -8.12 -4.29 2.28
CA TRP A 214 -8.48 -2.96 1.78
C TRP A 214 -9.97 -2.85 1.53
N TYR A 215 -10.62 -1.82 2.07
CA TYR A 215 -12.04 -1.58 1.90
C TYR A 215 -12.27 -0.18 1.34
N PRO A 216 -12.69 -0.04 0.06
CA PRO A 216 -12.94 1.27 -0.53
C PRO A 216 -14.02 2.03 0.24
N ILE A 217 -13.86 3.35 0.31
CA ILE A 217 -14.94 4.23 0.76
C ILE A 217 -16.07 4.26 -0.30
N PRO A 218 -17.31 4.64 0.07
CA PRO A 218 -18.42 4.71 -0.90
C PRO A 218 -18.06 5.49 -2.18
N GLY A 219 -18.52 4.98 -3.33
CA GLY A 219 -18.28 5.58 -4.63
C GLY A 219 -16.89 5.31 -5.24
N HIS A 220 -16.05 4.48 -4.62
CA HIS A 220 -14.73 4.13 -5.14
C HIS A 220 -14.59 2.62 -5.37
N ASP A 221 -13.82 2.27 -6.39
CA ASP A 221 -13.53 0.88 -6.73
C ASP A 221 -12.46 0.25 -5.82
N LEU A 222 -12.54 -1.07 -5.65
CA LEU A 222 -11.40 -1.84 -5.15
C LEU A 222 -10.37 -2.01 -6.27
N ARG A 223 -9.21 -1.39 -6.09
CA ARG A 223 -8.09 -1.47 -7.05
C ARG A 223 -6.81 -1.85 -6.33
N ALA A 224 -5.97 -2.61 -7.02
CA ALA A 224 -4.57 -2.78 -6.64
C ALA A 224 -3.76 -1.62 -7.24
N PRO A 225 -3.12 -0.75 -6.42
CA PRO A 225 -2.29 0.34 -6.92
C PRO A 225 -1.13 -0.18 -7.77
N VAL A 226 -0.73 0.57 -8.79
CA VAL A 226 0.50 0.25 -9.54
C VAL A 226 1.73 0.45 -8.65
N THR A 227 2.73 -0.41 -8.80
CA THR A 227 4.00 -0.34 -8.10
C THR A 227 5.15 -0.68 -9.03
N TRP A 228 6.23 0.09 -8.90
CA TRP A 228 7.49 -0.17 -9.58
C TRP A 228 8.63 0.29 -8.70
N SER A 229 9.30 -0.65 -8.06
CA SER A 229 10.37 -0.33 -7.13
C SER A 229 11.48 -1.37 -7.12
N VAL A 230 12.71 -0.88 -7.01
CA VAL A 230 13.92 -1.66 -6.79
C VAL A 230 14.65 -1.02 -5.63
N LEU A 231 14.63 -1.67 -4.47
CA LEU A 231 15.11 -1.09 -3.22
C LEU A 231 16.11 -2.03 -2.53
N PRO A 232 17.22 -1.49 -1.98
CA PRO A 232 18.03 -2.26 -1.05
C PRO A 232 17.23 -2.51 0.24
N ALA A 233 17.38 -3.71 0.80
CA ALA A 233 16.80 -4.10 2.07
C ALA A 233 17.85 -4.78 2.95
N TRP A 234 17.78 -4.52 4.25
CA TRP A 234 18.67 -5.09 5.25
C TRP A 234 17.88 -5.95 6.24
N GLY A 235 18.27 -7.21 6.40
CA GLY A 235 17.64 -8.16 7.32
C GLY A 235 16.99 -9.36 6.63
N ASP A 236 16.46 -10.29 7.43
CA ASP A 236 15.92 -11.59 6.99
C ASP A 236 14.42 -11.57 6.63
N GLN A 237 13.85 -10.39 6.37
CA GLN A 237 12.44 -10.24 5.95
C GLN A 237 12.28 -10.23 4.44
#